data_AF-A0A8J8EK02-F1
#
_entry.id   AF-A0A8J8EK02-F1
#
_cell.length_a   1.000
_cell.length_b   1.000
_cell.length_c   1.000
_cell.angle_alpha   90.00
_cell.angle_beta   90.00
_cell.angle_gamma   90.00
#
_symmetry.space_group_name_H-M   'P 1'
#
loop_
_entity.id
_entity.type
_entity.pdbx_description
1 polymer ?
#
loop_
_entity_poly.entity_id
_entity_poly.type
_entity_poly.pdbx_seq_one_letter_code
_entity_poly.pdbx_strand_id
1 'polypeptide(L)'
;MFDREEFERWLSQAEYTLRSAENDMKSGFYSWACFKAQQAAEYAVKALLFGLGIMAYGHSIKRLLDVLSKEVDVPEELFDSARLLDRHYIPPRYPDAYIEGAPYEYYGEKDAVEAINSSLAIIAFVRRVADEVQ
;
A
#
# COMPACT_ATOMS: atom_id res chain seq x y z
N MET A 1 -18.43 4.42 16.48
CA MET A 1 -19.10 5.02 15.31
C MET A 1 -18.02 5.17 14.27
N PHE A 2 -18.19 4.58 13.09
CA PHE A 2 -17.20 4.62 12.02
C PHE A 2 -17.24 5.99 11.32
N ASP A 3 -16.08 6.65 11.21
CA ASP A 3 -15.93 7.92 10.49
C ASP A 3 -15.80 7.66 8.98
N ARG A 4 -16.96 7.70 8.30
CA ARG A 4 -17.04 7.37 6.88
C ARG A 4 -16.38 8.43 6.00
N GLU A 5 -16.47 9.70 6.36
CA GLU A 5 -15.91 10.79 5.56
C GLU A 5 -14.38 10.72 5.56
N GLU A 6 -13.77 10.50 6.72
CA GLU A 6 -12.32 10.35 6.83
C GLU A 6 -11.83 9.08 6.12
N PHE A 7 -12.54 7.96 6.27
CA PHE A 7 -12.26 6.74 5.52
C PHE A 7 -12.26 6.98 4.00
N GLU A 8 -13.32 7.58 3.46
CA GLU A 8 -13.47 7.79 2.02
C GLU A 8 -12.41 8.75 1.46
N ARG A 9 -12.02 9.76 2.24
CA ARG A 9 -10.95 10.70 1.84
C ARG A 9 -9.62 9.97 1.61
N TRP A 10 -9.23 9.11 2.54
CA TRP A 10 -7.97 8.35 2.43
C TRP A 10 -8.04 7.22 1.41
N LEU A 11 -9.18 6.51 1.34
CA LEU A 11 -9.37 5.45 0.35
C LEU A 11 -9.33 6.02 -1.08
N SER A 12 -9.95 7.18 -1.32
CA SER A 12 -9.88 7.87 -2.61
C SER A 12 -8.44 8.19 -3.02
N GLN A 13 -7.61 8.64 -2.06
CA GLN A 13 -6.19 8.85 -2.29
C GLN A 13 -5.44 7.55 -2.60
N ALA A 14 -5.76 6.45 -1.91
CA ALA A 14 -5.19 5.13 -2.18
C ALA A 14 -5.46 4.69 -3.63
N GLU A 15 -6.72 4.79 -4.06
CA GLU A 15 -7.16 4.38 -5.40
C GLU A 15 -6.57 5.27 -6.50
N TYR A 16 -6.50 6.57 -6.28
CA TYR A 16 -5.84 7.49 -7.21
C TYR A 16 -4.34 7.16 -7.35
N THR A 17 -3.68 6.85 -6.24
CA THR A 17 -2.26 6.48 -6.22
C THR A 17 -2.02 5.15 -6.94
N LEU A 18 -2.89 4.15 -6.74
CA LEU A 18 -2.82 2.87 -7.45
C LEU A 18 -2.96 3.04 -8.97
N ARG A 19 -3.93 3.84 -9.43
CA ARG A 19 -4.06 4.13 -10.88
C ARG A 19 -2.80 4.80 -11.43
N SER A 20 -2.13 5.64 -10.64
CA SER A 20 -0.85 6.22 -11.05
C SER A 20 0.26 5.16 -11.13
N ALA A 21 0.30 4.20 -10.19
CA ALA A 21 1.24 3.08 -10.24
C ALA A 21 1.05 2.21 -11.50
N GLU A 22 -0.20 1.93 -11.87
CA GLU A 22 -0.53 1.19 -13.10
C GLU A 22 -0.08 1.92 -14.37
N ASN A 23 -0.18 3.26 -14.39
CA ASN A 23 0.31 4.07 -15.51
C ASN A 23 1.84 4.04 -15.59
N ASP A 24 2.53 4.16 -14.46
CA ASP A 24 4.00 4.06 -14.41
C ASP A 24 4.46 2.69 -14.91
N MET A 25 3.80 1.60 -14.52
CA MET A 25 4.08 0.26 -15.00
C MET A 25 3.95 0.18 -16.53
N LYS A 26 2.83 0.67 -17.09
CA LYS A 26 2.60 0.70 -18.55
C LYS A 26 3.64 1.54 -19.29
N SER A 27 4.18 2.58 -18.66
CA SER A 27 5.23 3.44 -19.21
C SER A 27 6.65 2.93 -18.99
N GLY A 28 6.83 1.78 -18.34
CA GLY A 28 8.15 1.20 -18.05
C GLY A 28 8.88 1.82 -16.85
N PHE A 29 8.19 2.66 -16.06
CA PHE A 29 8.73 3.28 -14.85
C PHE A 29 8.52 2.38 -13.62
N TYR A 30 9.11 1.17 -13.66
CA TYR A 30 8.81 0.10 -12.70
C TYR A 30 9.13 0.44 -11.25
N SER A 31 10.23 1.16 -10.98
CA SER A 31 10.57 1.62 -9.63
C SER A 31 9.50 2.56 -9.05
N TRP A 32 8.99 3.48 -9.87
CA TRP A 32 7.89 4.38 -9.48
C TRP A 32 6.58 3.63 -9.28
N ALA A 33 6.29 2.65 -10.14
CA ALA A 33 5.13 1.77 -9.96
C ALA A 33 5.18 1.03 -8.62
N CYS A 34 6.33 0.44 -8.25
CA CYS A 34 6.51 -0.26 -6.98
C CYS A 34 6.34 0.68 -5.77
N PHE A 35 6.97 1.85 -5.81
CA PHE A 35 6.84 2.84 -4.74
C PHE A 35 5.38 3.30 -4.57
N LYS A 36 4.70 3.62 -5.67
CA LYS A 36 3.30 4.08 -5.62
C LYS A 36 2.34 2.96 -5.21
N ALA A 37 2.60 1.71 -5.57
CA ALA A 37 1.84 0.57 -5.08
C ALA A 37 1.98 0.42 -3.54
N GLN A 38 3.18 0.59 -2.98
CA GLN A 38 3.37 0.64 -1.53
C GLN A 38 2.58 1.79 -0.89
N GLN A 39 2.66 3.00 -1.45
CA GLN A 39 1.91 4.15 -0.94
C GLN A 39 0.38 3.95 -1.00
N ALA A 40 -0.13 3.38 -2.09
CA ALA A 40 -1.55 3.08 -2.24
C ALA A 40 -2.05 2.12 -1.15
N ALA A 41 -1.32 1.04 -0.89
CA ALA A 41 -1.65 0.11 0.19
C ALA A 41 -1.56 0.77 1.58
N GLU A 42 -0.53 1.58 1.83
CA GLU A 42 -0.39 2.34 3.08
C GLU A 42 -1.60 3.25 3.33
N TYR A 43 -2.01 4.02 2.32
CA TYR A 43 -3.19 4.89 2.41
C TYR A 43 -4.47 4.11 2.66
N ALA A 44 -4.64 2.94 2.03
CA ALA A 44 -5.82 2.11 2.23
C ALA A 44 -5.92 1.60 3.68
N VAL A 45 -4.84 1.06 4.24
CA VAL A 45 -4.85 0.58 5.63
C VAL A 45 -5.06 1.75 6.61
N LYS A 46 -4.43 2.90 6.34
CA LYS A 46 -4.65 4.14 7.11
C LYS A 46 -6.11 4.59 7.04
N ALA A 47 -6.75 4.52 5.88
CA ALA A 47 -8.16 4.85 5.72
C ALA A 47 -9.03 4.09 6.72
N LEU A 48 -8.85 2.78 6.80
CA LEU A 48 -9.64 1.93 7.70
C LEU A 48 -9.35 2.22 9.17
N LEU A 49 -8.07 2.39 9.54
CA LEU A 49 -7.69 2.77 10.90
C LEU A 49 -8.31 4.11 11.30
N PHE A 50 -8.21 5.14 10.44
CA PHE A 50 -8.79 6.45 10.73
C PHE A 50 -10.33 6.40 10.78
N GLY A 51 -10.97 5.64 9.91
CA GLY A 51 -12.41 5.39 9.98
C GLY A 51 -12.84 4.73 11.29
N LEU A 52 -11.99 3.87 11.87
CA LEU A 52 -12.21 3.27 13.19
C LEU A 52 -11.83 4.22 14.36
N GLY A 53 -11.36 5.44 14.08
CA GLY A 53 -10.90 6.39 15.08
C GLY A 53 -9.52 6.07 15.67
N ILE A 54 -8.73 5.24 14.98
CA ILE A 54 -7.42 4.76 15.42
C ILE A 54 -6.32 5.53 14.72
N MET A 55 -5.38 6.07 15.50
CA MET A 55 -4.24 6.79 14.96
C MET A 55 -3.27 5.85 14.25
N ALA A 56 -2.87 6.22 13.03
CA ALA A 56 -1.98 5.43 12.19
C ALA A 56 -0.69 6.21 11.86
N TYR A 57 0.45 5.74 12.35
CA TYR A 57 1.76 6.39 12.19
C TYR A 57 2.75 5.54 11.40
N GLY A 58 3.69 6.21 10.74
CA GLY A 58 4.74 5.56 9.95
C GLY A 58 4.26 5.05 8.60
N HIS A 59 5.12 4.25 7.96
CA HIS A 59 4.98 3.81 6.56
C HIS A 59 5.01 2.28 6.39
N SER A 60 5.28 1.53 7.46
CA SER A 60 5.24 0.07 7.39
C SER A 60 3.79 -0.40 7.37
N ILE A 61 3.34 -0.88 6.23
CA ILE A 61 2.03 -1.49 6.04
C ILE A 61 1.87 -2.68 6.97
N LYS A 62 2.94 -3.48 7.16
CA LYS A 62 2.92 -4.62 8.09
C LYS A 62 2.55 -4.13 9.50
N ARG A 63 3.20 -3.07 9.99
CA ARG A 63 2.90 -2.50 11.32
C ARG A 63 1.50 -1.91 11.40
N LEU A 64 1.01 -1.29 10.31
CA LEU A 64 -0.37 -0.79 10.25
C LEU A 64 -1.38 -1.94 10.31
N LEU A 65 -1.13 -3.06 9.60
CA LEU A 65 -1.93 -4.27 9.69
C LEU A 65 -1.86 -4.92 11.07
N ASP A 66 -0.71 -4.90 11.76
CA ASP A 66 -0.61 -5.38 13.14
C ASP A 66 -1.56 -4.58 14.07
N VAL A 67 -1.66 -3.26 13.88
CA VAL A 67 -2.60 -2.42 14.65
C VAL A 67 -4.04 -2.77 14.27
N LEU A 68 -4.34 -2.85 12.98
CA LEU A 68 -5.68 -3.15 12.46
C LEU A 68 -6.19 -4.53 12.90
N SER A 69 -5.30 -5.53 12.99
CA SER A 69 -5.62 -6.91 13.38
C SER A 69 -6.17 -7.07 14.80
N LYS A 70 -6.11 -6.00 15.62
CA LYS A 70 -6.72 -5.96 16.94
C LYS A 70 -8.22 -5.68 16.91
N GLU A 71 -8.69 -5.11 15.80
CA GLU A 71 -10.07 -4.66 15.60
C GLU A 71 -10.85 -5.56 14.65
N VAL A 72 -10.16 -6.12 13.64
CA VAL A 72 -10.76 -6.96 12.59
C VAL A 72 -9.86 -8.15 12.27
N ASP A 73 -10.43 -9.22 11.73
CA ASP A 73 -9.66 -10.37 11.27
C ASP A 73 -8.91 -10.03 9.97
N VAL A 74 -7.58 -10.12 10.00
CA VAL A 74 -6.71 -9.80 8.86
C VAL A 74 -6.08 -11.10 8.35
N PRO A 75 -6.37 -11.53 7.12
CA PRO A 75 -5.78 -12.74 6.54
C PRO A 75 -4.24 -12.70 6.52
N GLU A 76 -3.61 -13.84 6.79
CA GLU A 76 -2.14 -13.95 6.88
C GLU A 76 -1.44 -13.55 5.57
N GLU A 77 -2.07 -13.82 4.43
CA GLU A 77 -1.57 -13.50 3.09
C GLU A 77 -1.41 -11.98 2.87
N LEU A 78 -2.17 -11.16 3.58
CA LEU A 78 -2.02 -9.71 3.53
C LEU A 78 -0.76 -9.23 4.27
N PHE A 79 -0.29 -9.96 5.28
CA PHE A 79 1.00 -9.68 5.91
C PHE A 79 2.17 -9.99 4.97
N ASP A 80 2.05 -11.01 4.12
CA ASP A 80 3.05 -11.29 3.08
C ASP A 80 3.06 -10.19 2.01
N SER A 81 1.87 -9.78 1.55
CA SER A 81 1.70 -8.63 0.66
C SER A 81 2.32 -7.36 1.25
N ALA A 82 2.10 -7.10 2.55
CA ALA A 82 2.65 -5.95 3.24
C ALA A 82 4.19 -6.02 3.39
N ARG A 83 4.76 -7.19 3.69
CA ARG A 83 6.23 -7.37 3.75
C ARG A 83 6.89 -7.16 2.39
N LEU A 84 6.24 -7.57 1.31
CA LEU A 84 6.70 -7.31 -0.05
C LEU A 84 6.70 -5.80 -0.32
N LEU A 85 5.57 -5.15 -0.09
CA LEU A 85 5.39 -3.72 -0.34
C LEU A 85 6.30 -2.84 0.51
N ASP A 86 6.52 -3.15 1.79
CA ASP A 86 7.37 -2.37 2.69
C ASP A 86 8.81 -2.23 2.17
N ARG A 87 9.29 -3.20 1.36
CA ARG A 87 10.60 -3.12 0.69
C ARG A 87 10.68 -2.05 -0.38
N HIS A 88 9.55 -1.50 -0.82
CA HIS A 88 9.47 -0.48 -1.87
C HIS A 88 9.26 0.93 -1.31
N TYR A 89 9.25 1.13 0.02
CA TYR A 89 9.06 2.46 0.58
C TYR A 89 10.25 3.41 0.33
N ILE A 90 11.48 2.95 0.56
CA ILE A 90 12.72 3.74 0.37
C ILE A 90 13.47 3.35 -0.91
N PRO A 91 13.83 2.06 -1.12
CA PRO A 91 14.80 1.69 -2.16
C PRO A 91 14.51 2.17 -3.59
N PRO A 92 13.25 2.24 -4.10
CA PRO A 92 13.02 2.71 -5.46
C PRO A 92 13.45 4.15 -5.75
N ARG A 93 13.73 4.96 -4.72
CA ARG A 93 13.95 6.42 -4.84
C ARG A 93 15.36 6.88 -4.47
N TYR A 94 16.09 6.09 -3.71
CA TYR A 94 17.33 6.52 -3.04
C TYR A 94 18.52 5.73 -3.58
N PRO A 95 19.46 6.37 -4.30
CA PRO A 95 20.64 5.69 -4.85
C PRO A 95 21.53 5.00 -3.82
N ASP A 96 21.60 5.52 -2.60
CA ASP A 96 22.36 4.94 -1.48
C ASP A 96 21.73 3.66 -0.91
N ALA A 97 20.55 3.26 -1.40
CA ALA A 97 19.99 1.93 -1.14
C ALA A 97 20.72 0.81 -1.91
N TYR A 98 21.55 1.15 -2.90
CA TYR A 98 22.32 0.20 -3.72
C TYR A 98 23.81 0.53 -3.70
N ILE A 99 24.66 -0.47 -3.95
CA ILE A 99 26.12 -0.32 -3.95
C ILE A 99 26.58 0.54 -5.16
N GLU A 100 25.86 0.44 -6.28
CA GLU A 100 26.17 1.14 -7.53
C GLU A 100 24.91 1.39 -8.36
N GLY A 101 25.00 2.22 -9.39
CA GLY A 101 23.90 2.51 -10.31
C GLY A 101 22.79 3.38 -9.71
N ALA A 102 21.73 3.55 -10.48
CA ALA A 102 20.53 4.27 -10.09
C ALA A 102 19.42 3.29 -9.69
N PRO A 103 18.53 3.63 -8.73
CA PRO A 103 17.49 2.72 -8.25
C PRO A 103 16.62 2.10 -9.34
N TYR A 104 16.28 2.86 -10.39
CA TYR A 104 15.37 2.39 -11.44
C TYR A 104 15.94 1.21 -12.25
N GLU A 105 17.26 1.01 -12.26
CA GLU A 105 17.92 -0.08 -12.98
C GLU A 105 17.69 -1.45 -12.32
N TYR A 106 17.28 -1.46 -11.05
CA TYR A 106 17.05 -2.67 -10.25
C TYR A 106 15.60 -3.17 -10.29
N TYR A 107 14.71 -2.48 -11.00
CA TYR A 107 13.28 -2.80 -11.05
C TYR A 107 12.87 -3.22 -12.44
N GLY A 108 12.18 -4.35 -12.53
CA GLY A 108 11.56 -4.86 -13.75
C GLY A 108 10.03 -4.89 -13.70
N GLU A 109 9.45 -5.29 -14.82
CA GLU A 109 8.00 -5.44 -14.96
C GLU A 109 7.41 -6.40 -13.90
N LYS A 110 8.11 -7.49 -13.59
CA LYS A 110 7.66 -8.46 -12.59
C LYS A 110 7.50 -7.84 -11.22
N ASP A 111 8.46 -7.02 -10.78
CA ASP A 111 8.40 -6.34 -9.48
C ASP A 111 7.18 -5.41 -9.43
N ALA A 112 6.96 -4.64 -10.50
CA ALA A 112 5.82 -3.74 -10.60
C ALA A 112 4.48 -4.47 -10.57
N VAL A 113 4.36 -5.60 -11.30
CA VAL A 113 3.15 -6.43 -11.31
C VAL A 113 2.88 -7.03 -9.93
N GLU A 114 3.89 -7.58 -9.26
CA GLU A 114 3.76 -8.16 -7.92
C GLU A 114 3.36 -7.11 -6.88
N ALA A 115 3.97 -5.92 -6.94
CA ALA A 115 3.62 -4.81 -6.06
C ALA A 115 2.19 -4.32 -6.28
N ILE A 116 1.77 -4.12 -7.54
CA ILE A 116 0.41 -3.68 -7.87
C ILE A 116 -0.63 -4.71 -7.41
N ASN A 117 -0.40 -6.00 -7.66
CA ASN A 117 -1.29 -7.07 -7.20
C ASN A 117 -1.41 -7.13 -5.67
N SER A 118 -0.28 -6.97 -4.97
CA SER A 118 -0.26 -6.90 -3.50
C SER A 118 -1.06 -5.70 -2.98
N SER A 119 -0.90 -4.53 -3.61
CA SER A 119 -1.67 -3.34 -3.25
C SER A 119 -3.17 -3.49 -3.54
N LEU A 120 -3.54 -4.12 -4.66
CA LEU A 120 -4.92 -4.42 -5.01
C LEU A 120 -5.58 -5.34 -3.97
N ALA A 121 -4.88 -6.38 -3.53
CA ALA A 121 -5.38 -7.30 -2.51
C ALA A 121 -5.69 -6.59 -1.19
N ILE A 122 -4.80 -5.69 -0.76
CA ILE A 122 -4.99 -4.89 0.47
C ILE A 122 -6.16 -3.91 0.32
N ILE A 123 -6.26 -3.19 -0.80
CA ILE A 123 -7.38 -2.26 -1.06
C ILE A 123 -8.72 -3.00 -1.10
N ALA A 124 -8.77 -4.18 -1.74
CA ALA A 124 -9.97 -5.01 -1.79
C ALA A 124 -10.39 -5.49 -0.39
N PHE A 125 -9.42 -5.89 0.45
CA PHE A 125 -9.67 -6.23 1.84
C PHE A 125 -10.25 -5.04 2.62
N VAL A 126 -9.60 -3.87 2.54
CA VAL A 126 -10.04 -2.65 3.24
C VAL A 126 -11.48 -2.27 2.89
N ARG A 127 -11.84 -2.32 1.59
CA ARG A 127 -13.20 -2.03 1.12
C ARG A 127 -14.21 -3.00 1.73
N ARG A 128 -13.95 -4.31 1.63
CA ARG A 128 -14.83 -5.34 2.18
C ARG A 128 -15.08 -5.14 3.67
N VAL A 129 -14.02 -4.91 4.45
CA VAL A 129 -14.16 -4.67 5.89
C VAL A 129 -15.02 -3.43 6.14
N ALA A 130 -14.75 -2.31 5.46
CA ALA A 130 -15.51 -1.08 5.63
C ALA A 130 -17.01 -1.22 5.30
N ASP A 131 -17.38 -2.12 4.39
CA ASP A 131 -18.77 -2.44 4.07
C ASP A 131 -19.44 -3.31 5.15
N GLU A 132 -18.65 -4.13 5.88
CA GLU A 132 -19.13 -4.97 6.99
C GLU A 132 -19.30 -4.20 8.31
N VAL A 133 -18.54 -3.11 8.52
CA VAL A 133 -18.65 -2.27 9.73
C VAL A 133 -19.75 -1.19 9.64
N GLN A 134 -20.57 -1.22 8.58
CA GLN A 134 -21.74 -0.35 8.41
C GLN A 134 -22.89 -0.67 9.38
#